data_AF-C5X5H5-F1
#
_entry.id   AF-C5X5H5-F1
#
_cell.length_a   1.000
_cell.length_b   1.000
_cell.length_c   1.000
_cell.angle_alpha   90.00
_cell.angle_beta   90.00
_cell.angle_gamma   90.00
#
_symmetry.space_group_name_H-M   'P 1'
#
loop_
_entity.id
_entity.type
_entity.pdbx_description
1 polymer ?
#
loop_
_entity_poly.entity_id
_entity_poly.type
_entity_poly.pdbx_seq_one_letter_code
_entity_poly.pdbx_strand_id
1 'polypeptide(L)'
;MHARAARGRARQGKAKRQASHAPVTTTPPERSRRAPSAASSSPESHSISKRAQTHPASPPPPPFRPAYIATHTLAHREHTSIDDDTMASSLLCLAALAVVSVLVTTTEALPPRATPPPLPVLPIPSAPQLKWQRREVIMFFHFGMNTFTDSEWGTGSEAPSLFRPAALNATQWMDAARAAGASLAILVAKHHDGFCLWPSQYTAHSVRASPWRGGRGDVVREFVDAARARGVDAGLYLSPWDRHDERYGNEVAYNEYYEAQLHELLTGYGSVSEIWFDGAKGKNATNMTYHFQEWFQTVKQLQRSINIFSDDGPDVRWVGDEKGYAGTTCWSTVNRSMITIGEAGIEKYLNEGDPRGRDWVPPECDVSIRPGWFWHKNETAKPLSQLLEIYYNSVGRNCVLLLNAPPNTTGLVQDADIARLREFGAAVSTIFGTDLAAGSEARASSERGAGFAARNVVDGRDDTYWAPAPATAGEDDGYYWIELRRPGARAFNVVRIQEHVALGQRVERHAVYVDGAPVANGTTVGHKRLHRLPSAVVAGTTVRVWIEARRGPPLLSAVGLHYDPFAAADTM
;
A
#
# COMPACT_ATOMS: atom_id res chain seq x y z
N MET A 1 -24.87 -69.08 31.70
CA MET A 1 -23.72 -69.94 32.03
C MET A 1 -22.72 -69.13 32.86
N HIS A 2 -22.33 -69.70 34.01
CA HIS A 2 -21.24 -69.40 34.98
C HIS A 2 -20.60 -67.99 34.98
N ALA A 3 -20.67 -67.15 36.03
CA ALA A 3 -20.32 -67.27 37.47
C ALA A 3 -18.90 -66.77 37.84
N ARG A 4 -18.88 -65.69 38.66
CA ARG A 4 -18.06 -65.41 39.87
C ARG A 4 -16.52 -65.39 39.81
N ALA A 5 -15.94 -64.28 40.30
CA ALA A 5 -15.31 -64.10 41.64
C ALA A 5 -14.71 -62.66 41.70
N ALA A 6 -14.98 -61.73 42.63
CA ALA A 6 -15.08 -61.67 44.09
C ALA A 6 -13.73 -61.64 44.84
N ARG A 7 -13.45 -60.49 45.49
CA ARG A 7 -12.86 -60.23 46.85
C ARG A 7 -12.04 -58.91 46.83
N GLY A 8 -12.12 -57.96 47.76
CA GLY A 8 -12.94 -57.78 48.96
C GLY A 8 -12.41 -56.63 49.84
N ARG A 9 -13.33 -55.92 50.54
CA ARG A 9 -13.26 -55.21 51.86
C ARG A 9 -12.13 -54.18 52.11
N ALA A 10 -12.27 -53.04 52.81
CA ALA A 10 -13.17 -52.56 53.89
C ALA A 10 -13.21 -51.00 53.85
N ARG A 11 -14.35 -50.30 54.09
CA ARG A 11 -14.85 -49.72 55.37
C ARG A 11 -13.73 -49.14 56.25
N GLN A 12 -13.74 -47.95 56.87
CA GLN A 12 -14.61 -46.80 57.18
C GLN A 12 -13.58 -45.70 57.64
N GLY A 13 -13.77 -44.39 57.75
CA GLY A 13 -14.89 -43.47 57.70
C GLY A 13 -14.45 -42.17 58.43
N LYS A 14 -15.09 -41.03 58.09
CA LYS A 14 -15.19 -39.76 58.85
C LYS A 14 -13.87 -39.01 59.15
N ALA A 15 -13.79 -37.69 59.25
CA ALA A 15 -14.64 -36.56 58.89
C ALA A 15 -13.79 -35.29 59.11
N LYS A 16 -14.02 -34.27 58.27
CA LYS A 16 -13.95 -32.81 58.50
C LYS A 16 -12.91 -32.25 59.51
N ARG A 17 -12.10 -31.30 59.01
CA ARG A 17 -12.14 -29.89 59.45
C ARG A 17 -11.43 -28.95 58.46
N GLN A 18 -12.11 -27.84 58.15
CA GLN A 18 -11.59 -26.65 57.46
C GLN A 18 -10.63 -25.88 58.39
N ALA A 19 -9.61 -25.24 57.83
CA ALA A 19 -9.27 -23.84 58.13
C ALA A 19 -8.26 -23.28 57.11
N SER A 20 -8.63 -22.12 56.58
CA SER A 20 -7.89 -21.05 55.89
C SER A 20 -6.37 -20.92 56.15
N HIS A 21 -5.61 -20.52 55.12
CA HIS A 21 -4.63 -19.41 55.16
C HIS A 21 -4.17 -18.99 53.74
N ALA A 22 -3.92 -17.68 53.58
CA ALA A 22 -3.60 -16.96 52.35
C ALA A 22 -2.17 -17.23 51.81
N PRO A 23 -1.85 -16.91 50.53
CA PRO A 23 -0.48 -16.92 50.04
C PRO A 23 0.17 -15.54 50.06
N VAL A 24 1.36 -15.50 50.65
CA VAL A 24 2.32 -14.39 50.70
C VAL A 24 3.21 -14.42 49.46
N THR A 25 3.44 -13.24 48.89
CA THR A 25 4.38 -12.90 47.81
C THR A 25 5.84 -13.11 48.22
N THR A 26 6.69 -13.60 47.31
CA THR A 26 8.15 -13.65 47.48
C THR A 26 8.88 -12.94 46.34
N THR A 27 9.80 -12.06 46.72
CA THR A 27 10.79 -11.38 45.87
C THR A 27 12.20 -11.82 46.31
N PRO A 28 13.21 -11.94 45.42
CA PRO A 28 14.61 -12.22 45.79
C PRO A 28 15.48 -10.95 45.94
N PRO A 29 16.73 -11.06 46.44
CA PRO A 29 17.33 -10.08 47.35
C PRO A 29 18.37 -9.12 46.74
N GLU A 30 18.67 -8.07 47.52
CA GLU A 30 19.58 -6.96 47.22
C GLU A 30 20.78 -6.92 48.20
N ARG A 31 21.96 -6.49 47.72
CA ARG A 31 23.08 -5.90 48.49
C ARG A 31 24.01 -5.18 47.50
N SER A 32 24.68 -4.05 47.76
CA SER A 32 24.59 -2.95 48.73
C SER A 32 25.70 -1.93 48.37
N ARG A 33 25.51 -0.64 48.70
CA ARG A 33 26.48 0.43 49.10
C ARG A 33 26.20 1.74 48.32
N ARG A 34 25.55 2.72 48.93
CA ARG A 34 26.00 3.76 49.90
C ARG A 34 26.26 5.11 49.20
N ALA A 35 25.45 6.08 49.61
CA ALA A 35 25.44 7.54 49.35
C ALA A 35 26.66 8.26 50.01
N PRO A 36 26.85 9.62 50.03
CA PRO A 36 25.83 10.68 49.82
C PRO A 36 26.19 12.06 49.20
N SER A 37 25.12 12.75 48.80
CA SER A 37 24.70 14.18 48.93
C SER A 37 25.53 15.40 48.47
N ALA A 38 24.80 16.25 47.72
CA ALA A 38 24.47 17.68 47.98
C ALA A 38 25.10 18.80 47.10
N ALA A 39 24.17 19.64 46.61
CA ALA A 39 24.19 21.10 46.45
C ALA A 39 24.85 21.79 45.22
N SER A 40 23.96 22.45 44.47
CA SER A 40 24.01 23.74 43.74
C SER A 40 25.35 24.40 43.35
N SER A 41 25.45 24.83 42.09
CA SER A 41 25.60 26.25 41.65
C SER A 41 25.97 26.35 40.16
N SER A 42 25.45 27.40 39.49
CA SER A 42 25.85 27.86 38.15
C SER A 42 27.34 28.19 38.05
N PRO A 43 27.93 28.23 36.84
CA PRO A 43 28.20 29.52 36.17
C PRO A 43 28.00 29.45 34.64
N GLU A 44 27.48 30.49 33.99
CA GLU A 44 28.17 31.64 33.42
C GLU A 44 29.25 31.36 32.35
N SER A 45 29.05 32.09 31.24
CA SER A 45 29.85 32.29 30.03
C SER A 45 31.36 32.24 30.18
N HIS A 46 32.05 31.79 29.13
CA HIS A 46 33.02 32.62 28.41
C HIS A 46 33.36 32.08 27.01
N SER A 47 33.51 33.04 26.11
CA SER A 47 33.80 32.96 24.69
C SER A 47 35.09 32.23 24.34
N ILE A 48 35.08 31.44 23.26
CA ILE A 48 36.27 31.21 22.44
C ILE A 48 35.96 31.45 20.96
N SER A 49 36.79 32.31 20.40
CA SER A 49 36.80 32.90 19.07
C SER A 49 36.89 31.87 17.93
N LYS A 50 36.03 32.02 16.92
CA LYS A 50 36.13 31.40 15.60
C LYS A 50 37.27 32.09 14.82
N ARG A 51 38.30 31.33 14.45
CA ARG A 51 39.21 31.69 13.34
C ARG A 51 38.67 31.05 12.06
N ALA A 52 38.05 31.86 11.22
CA ALA A 52 37.71 31.50 9.85
C ALA A 52 38.99 31.58 8.99
N GLN A 53 39.34 30.48 8.32
CA GLN A 53 40.24 30.51 7.17
C GLN A 53 39.37 30.43 5.90
N THR A 54 39.47 31.50 5.13
CA THR A 54 38.84 31.72 3.83
C THR A 54 39.75 31.15 2.74
N HIS A 55 39.18 30.34 1.84
CA HIS A 55 39.75 30.11 0.51
C HIS A 55 38.69 30.43 -0.56
N PRO A 56 39.11 30.95 -1.73
CA PRO A 56 38.30 31.82 -2.57
C PRO A 56 37.33 31.06 -3.49
N ALA A 57 36.16 31.67 -3.68
CA ALA A 57 35.13 31.22 -4.60
C ALA A 57 35.54 31.45 -6.07
N SER A 58 35.32 30.42 -6.90
CA SER A 58 35.44 30.51 -8.36
C SER A 58 34.33 31.39 -8.97
N PRO A 59 34.61 32.15 -10.04
CA PRO A 59 33.64 33.07 -10.64
C PRO A 59 32.57 32.31 -11.46
N PRO A 60 31.33 32.86 -11.54
CA PRO A 60 30.24 32.24 -12.28
C PRO A 60 30.41 32.41 -13.80
N PRO A 61 29.85 31.49 -14.61
CA PRO A 61 29.88 31.61 -16.07
C PRO A 61 28.94 32.72 -16.58
N PRO A 62 29.25 33.33 -17.74
CA PRO A 62 28.47 34.45 -18.28
C PRO A 62 27.09 34.02 -18.83
N PRO A 63 26.12 34.95 -18.88
CA PRO A 63 24.74 34.64 -19.26
C PRO A 63 24.58 34.36 -20.76
N PHE A 64 23.84 33.29 -21.06
CA PHE A 64 23.36 32.94 -22.40
C PHE A 64 22.43 34.04 -22.94
N ARG A 65 22.75 34.56 -24.13
CA ARG A 65 21.84 35.41 -24.93
C ARG A 65 20.95 34.53 -25.81
N PRO A 66 19.62 34.78 -25.88
CA PRO A 66 18.79 34.13 -26.90
C PRO A 66 19.05 34.79 -28.26
N ALA A 67 19.41 33.97 -29.26
CA ALA A 67 19.51 34.38 -30.64
C ALA A 67 18.11 34.59 -31.24
N TYR A 68 17.88 35.79 -31.76
CA TYR A 68 16.80 36.10 -32.70
C TYR A 68 17.01 35.28 -33.98
N ILE A 69 16.00 34.52 -34.41
CA ILE A 69 15.89 34.06 -35.79
C ILE A 69 14.78 34.87 -36.45
N ALA A 70 15.18 35.61 -37.47
CA ALA A 70 14.35 36.44 -38.34
C ALA A 70 13.44 35.58 -39.22
N THR A 71 12.16 35.93 -39.28
CA THR A 71 11.28 35.52 -40.38
C THR A 71 11.37 36.55 -41.50
N HIS A 72 11.62 36.06 -42.71
CA HIS A 72 11.72 36.84 -43.93
C HIS A 72 10.39 37.49 -44.33
N THR A 73 10.44 38.79 -44.64
CA THR A 73 9.41 39.52 -45.37
C THR A 73 9.95 39.88 -46.75
N LEU A 74 9.42 39.28 -47.81
CA LEU A 74 9.52 39.66 -49.23
C LEU A 74 8.29 39.02 -49.91
N ALA A 75 7.56 39.61 -50.85
CA ALA A 75 7.58 40.94 -51.44
C ALA A 75 6.22 41.13 -52.14
N HIS A 76 5.75 42.37 -52.19
CA HIS A 76 4.71 42.83 -53.09
C HIS A 76 5.11 42.61 -54.56
N ARG A 77 4.15 42.24 -55.41
CA ARG A 77 4.15 42.60 -56.83
C ARG A 77 2.72 42.86 -57.29
N GLU A 78 2.50 44.09 -57.72
CA GLU A 78 1.30 44.59 -58.42
C GLU A 78 1.31 44.23 -59.92
N HIS A 79 0.23 44.64 -60.60
CA HIS A 79 -0.17 44.52 -62.02
C HIS A 79 -1.03 43.27 -62.30
N THR A 80 -2.20 43.33 -62.97
CA THR A 80 -2.84 44.29 -63.90
C THR A 80 -4.30 43.82 -64.06
N SER A 81 -5.29 44.72 -64.06
CA SER A 81 -6.02 45.30 -65.21
C SER A 81 -7.51 44.94 -65.16
N ILE A 82 -8.29 45.96 -65.51
CA ILE A 82 -9.74 46.09 -65.56
C ILE A 82 -10.27 45.48 -66.87
N ASP A 83 -11.49 44.92 -66.84
CA ASP A 83 -12.53 44.89 -67.89
C ASP A 83 -13.82 44.40 -67.17
N ASP A 84 -14.85 45.22 -66.91
CA ASP A 84 -15.94 45.75 -67.75
C ASP A 84 -17.23 44.88 -67.81
N ASP A 85 -18.34 45.58 -67.53
CA ASP A 85 -19.74 45.37 -67.94
C ASP A 85 -20.60 44.17 -67.43
N THR A 86 -21.63 44.46 -66.61
CA THR A 86 -23.02 44.69 -67.11
C THR A 86 -24.06 44.97 -65.99
N MET A 87 -25.04 45.80 -66.35
CA MET A 87 -26.12 46.44 -65.59
C MET A 87 -27.33 45.56 -65.18
N ALA A 88 -28.17 46.17 -64.31
CA ALA A 88 -29.63 46.02 -64.10
C ALA A 88 -30.02 45.28 -62.80
N SER A 89 -31.00 45.63 -61.96
CA SER A 89 -32.01 46.71 -61.86
C SER A 89 -32.67 46.54 -60.46
N SER A 90 -32.77 47.57 -59.60
CA SER A 90 -33.95 48.44 -59.40
C SER A 90 -35.13 47.82 -58.59
N LEU A 91 -35.44 48.48 -57.46
CA LEU A 91 -36.77 48.84 -56.90
C LEU A 91 -37.10 48.37 -55.46
N LEU A 92 -37.19 49.40 -54.59
CA LEU A 92 -38.10 49.59 -53.46
C LEU A 92 -38.16 48.57 -52.31
N CYS A 93 -37.81 49.05 -51.11
CA CYS A 93 -38.87 49.42 -50.16
C CYS A 93 -38.34 50.32 -49.05
N LEU A 94 -38.90 51.53 -48.98
CA LEU A 94 -38.82 52.43 -47.84
C LEU A 94 -39.42 51.76 -46.60
N ALA A 95 -38.62 51.62 -45.55
CA ALA A 95 -39.09 51.59 -44.16
C ALA A 95 -37.95 52.00 -43.22
N ALA A 96 -37.37 53.19 -43.46
CA ALA A 96 -36.55 53.87 -42.47
C ALA A 96 -37.48 54.71 -41.58
N LEU A 97 -37.22 54.71 -40.27
CA LEU A 97 -37.90 55.42 -39.18
C LEU A 97 -39.15 54.74 -38.57
N ALA A 98 -38.93 53.67 -37.78
CA ALA A 98 -39.69 53.46 -36.53
C ALA A 98 -39.12 52.31 -35.66
N VAL A 99 -37.83 52.29 -35.29
CA VAL A 99 -37.38 51.50 -34.12
C VAL A 99 -36.17 52.16 -33.44
N VAL A 100 -36.41 53.17 -32.61
CA VAL A 100 -35.57 53.39 -31.43
C VAL A 100 -36.29 52.67 -30.30
N SER A 101 -35.86 51.46 -29.96
CA SER A 101 -35.91 50.87 -28.62
C SER A 101 -35.56 49.39 -28.71
N VAL A 102 -34.76 48.96 -27.74
CA VAL A 102 -34.34 47.57 -27.52
C VAL A 102 -33.25 47.08 -28.47
N LEU A 103 -32.06 47.71 -28.40
CA LEU A 103 -30.87 46.85 -28.33
C LEU A 103 -31.00 46.12 -26.99
N VAL A 104 -31.50 44.88 -27.01
CA VAL A 104 -31.17 43.95 -25.92
C VAL A 104 -29.66 43.81 -26.02
N THR A 105 -28.92 44.51 -25.18
CA THR A 105 -27.57 44.07 -24.82
C THR A 105 -27.79 42.73 -24.14
N THR A 106 -27.83 41.64 -24.90
CA THR A 106 -27.59 40.32 -24.35
C THR A 106 -26.14 40.38 -23.89
N THR A 107 -25.95 40.80 -22.64
CA THR A 107 -24.75 40.44 -21.91
C THR A 107 -24.78 38.92 -21.90
N GLU A 108 -24.10 38.28 -22.84
CA GLU A 108 -23.71 36.89 -22.68
C GLU A 108 -22.95 36.85 -21.36
N ALA A 109 -23.62 36.40 -20.31
CA ALA A 109 -23.00 36.17 -19.03
C ALA A 109 -21.88 35.18 -19.30
N LEU A 110 -20.63 35.63 -19.11
CA LEU A 110 -19.47 34.75 -19.19
C LEU A 110 -19.80 33.47 -18.41
N PRO A 111 -19.53 32.28 -18.97
CA PRO A 111 -19.83 31.02 -18.29
C PRO A 111 -19.25 31.07 -16.87
N PRO A 112 -19.98 30.59 -15.86
CA PRO A 112 -19.53 30.70 -14.48
C PRO A 112 -18.14 30.10 -14.34
N ARG A 113 -17.20 30.89 -13.81
CA ARG A 113 -15.81 30.50 -13.67
C ARG A 113 -15.73 29.23 -12.82
N ALA A 114 -15.17 28.16 -13.39
CA ALA A 114 -15.03 26.89 -12.69
C ALA A 114 -14.22 27.06 -11.40
N THR A 115 -14.71 26.52 -10.29
CA THR A 115 -14.01 26.57 -9.02
C THR A 115 -12.77 25.67 -9.07
N PRO A 116 -11.56 26.17 -8.74
CA PRO A 116 -10.35 25.35 -8.74
C PRO A 116 -10.31 24.38 -7.54
N PRO A 117 -9.61 23.24 -7.66
CA PRO A 117 -9.43 22.30 -6.56
C PRO A 117 -8.60 22.90 -5.41
N PRO A 118 -8.70 22.34 -4.19
CA PRO A 118 -7.77 22.66 -3.11
C PRO A 118 -6.31 22.38 -3.50
N LEU A 119 -5.38 23.14 -2.92
CA LEU A 119 -3.95 22.85 -3.06
C LEU A 119 -3.63 21.45 -2.48
N PRO A 120 -2.65 20.73 -3.06
CA PRO A 120 -2.19 19.47 -2.50
C PRO A 120 -1.49 19.69 -1.15
N VAL A 121 -1.56 18.68 -0.27
CA VAL A 121 -0.72 18.58 0.93
C VAL A 121 0.43 17.65 0.58
N LEU A 122 1.66 18.17 0.55
CA LEU A 122 2.82 17.37 0.16
C LEU A 122 3.30 16.45 1.30
N PRO A 123 3.96 15.34 0.95
CA PRO A 123 4.14 14.77 -0.41
C PRO A 123 2.84 14.12 -0.95
N ILE A 124 2.78 13.90 -2.26
CA ILE A 124 1.67 13.21 -2.94
C ILE A 124 2.16 11.94 -3.64
N PRO A 125 1.31 10.92 -3.81
CA PRO A 125 1.67 9.71 -4.53
C PRO A 125 1.96 9.98 -6.00
N SER A 126 2.89 9.20 -6.56
CA SER A 126 3.04 9.05 -8.01
C SER A 126 1.86 8.24 -8.61
N ALA A 127 1.69 8.31 -9.93
CA ALA A 127 0.65 7.54 -10.61
C ALA A 127 0.81 6.01 -10.43
N PRO A 128 2.02 5.41 -10.50
CA PRO A 128 2.23 3.99 -10.16
C PRO A 128 1.82 3.62 -8.73
N GLN A 129 2.14 4.46 -7.73
CA GLN A 129 1.73 4.25 -6.35
C GLN A 129 0.21 4.31 -6.19
N LEU A 130 -0.47 5.25 -6.86
CA LEU A 130 -1.94 5.31 -6.88
C LEU A 130 -2.55 4.05 -7.52
N LYS A 131 -2.01 3.59 -8.65
CA LYS A 131 -2.47 2.34 -9.30
C LYS A 131 -2.29 1.15 -8.35
N TRP A 132 -1.16 1.08 -7.66
CA TRP A 132 -0.83 0.00 -6.74
C TRP A 132 -1.73 -0.01 -5.50
N GLN A 133 -1.94 1.14 -4.87
CA GLN A 133 -2.78 1.22 -3.67
C GLN A 133 -4.23 0.75 -3.92
N ARG A 134 -4.74 1.02 -5.13
CA ARG A 134 -6.10 0.60 -5.57
C ARG A 134 -6.24 -0.91 -5.75
N ARG A 135 -5.16 -1.68 -5.76
CA ARG A 135 -5.23 -3.14 -5.87
C ARG A 135 -5.77 -3.78 -4.62
N GLU A 136 -5.49 -3.17 -3.46
CA GLU A 136 -5.85 -3.61 -2.11
C GLU A 136 -5.24 -4.96 -1.71
N VAL A 137 -5.44 -6.01 -2.49
CA VAL A 137 -4.86 -7.34 -2.31
C VAL A 137 -3.96 -7.67 -3.49
N ILE A 138 -2.74 -8.11 -3.18
CA ILE A 138 -1.76 -8.66 -4.11
C ILE A 138 -1.24 -9.99 -3.55
N MET A 139 -0.55 -10.79 -4.38
CA MET A 139 -0.15 -12.15 -4.01
C MET A 139 1.35 -12.35 -4.05
N PHE A 140 1.85 -13.21 -3.16
CA PHE A 140 3.25 -13.64 -3.15
C PHE A 140 3.36 -15.15 -3.36
N PHE A 141 4.41 -15.58 -4.05
CA PHE A 141 4.74 -16.99 -4.23
C PHE A 141 6.19 -17.24 -3.81
N HIS A 142 6.36 -17.73 -2.59
CA HIS A 142 7.60 -18.35 -2.14
C HIS A 142 7.67 -19.79 -2.65
N PHE A 143 8.49 -19.99 -3.67
CA PHE A 143 8.78 -21.28 -4.27
C PHE A 143 10.26 -21.35 -4.58
N GLY A 144 10.92 -22.48 -4.33
CA GLY A 144 12.34 -22.59 -4.61
C GLY A 144 12.97 -23.78 -3.93
N MET A 145 14.29 -23.71 -3.73
CA MET A 145 15.05 -24.80 -3.11
C MET A 145 14.49 -25.20 -1.73
N ASN A 146 14.11 -24.19 -0.94
CA ASN A 146 13.55 -24.32 0.41
C ASN A 146 12.26 -25.16 0.47
N THR A 147 11.46 -25.16 -0.61
CA THR A 147 10.30 -26.07 -0.74
C THR A 147 10.73 -27.54 -0.73
N PHE A 148 11.90 -27.87 -1.30
CA PHE A 148 12.41 -29.24 -1.42
C PHE A 148 13.24 -29.69 -0.21
N THR A 149 13.73 -28.74 0.58
CA THR A 149 14.50 -28.99 1.80
C THR A 149 13.68 -28.79 3.08
N ASP A 150 12.37 -28.52 2.96
CA ASP A 150 11.46 -28.31 4.09
C ASP A 150 11.99 -27.26 5.08
N SER A 151 12.51 -26.15 4.53
CA SER A 151 13.18 -25.09 5.28
C SER A 151 12.55 -23.74 4.97
N GLU A 152 12.55 -22.80 5.93
CA GLU A 152 12.19 -21.41 5.65
C GLU A 152 13.39 -20.65 5.04
N TRP A 153 14.57 -20.85 5.63
CA TRP A 153 15.82 -20.22 5.20
C TRP A 153 16.88 -21.28 4.85
N GLY A 154 17.05 -21.56 3.57
CA GLY A 154 18.10 -22.43 3.06
C GLY A 154 19.51 -21.92 3.34
N THR A 155 20.46 -22.84 3.37
CA THR A 155 21.86 -22.63 3.75
C THR A 155 22.73 -22.05 2.66
N GLY A 156 22.34 -22.16 1.39
CA GLY A 156 23.15 -21.87 0.21
C GLY A 156 24.03 -23.03 -0.24
N SER A 157 23.99 -24.17 0.47
CA SER A 157 24.76 -25.38 0.14
C SER A 157 23.90 -26.48 -0.47
N GLU A 158 22.62 -26.20 -0.73
CA GLU A 158 21.68 -27.16 -1.28
C GLU A 158 22.09 -27.60 -2.69
N ALA A 159 22.03 -28.90 -2.97
CA ALA A 159 22.36 -29.40 -4.29
C ALA A 159 21.25 -29.01 -5.30
N PRO A 160 21.58 -28.35 -6.44
CA PRO A 160 20.61 -28.04 -7.50
C PRO A 160 19.79 -29.24 -7.98
N SER A 161 20.31 -30.47 -7.82
CA SER A 161 19.60 -31.72 -8.13
C SER A 161 18.33 -31.95 -7.32
N LEU A 162 18.18 -31.30 -6.16
CA LEU A 162 16.98 -31.38 -5.31
C LEU A 162 15.81 -30.60 -5.89
N PHE A 163 16.05 -29.57 -6.69
CA PHE A 163 15.00 -28.80 -7.34
C PHE A 163 14.40 -29.59 -8.52
N ARG A 164 13.20 -30.15 -8.33
CA ARG A 164 12.56 -31.03 -9.33
C ARG A 164 11.01 -31.01 -9.27
N PRO A 165 10.36 -29.86 -9.47
CA PRO A 165 8.89 -29.81 -9.44
C PRO A 165 8.30 -30.54 -10.65
N ALA A 166 7.72 -31.71 -10.42
CA ALA A 166 7.25 -32.61 -11.48
C ALA A 166 6.04 -32.06 -12.25
N ALA A 167 5.22 -31.22 -11.62
CA ALA A 167 3.94 -30.74 -12.14
C ALA A 167 3.83 -29.20 -12.11
N LEU A 168 4.96 -28.48 -12.10
CA LEU A 168 4.96 -27.01 -12.05
C LEU A 168 4.02 -26.44 -13.10
N ASN A 169 3.09 -25.59 -12.64
CA ASN A 169 2.12 -24.91 -13.48
C ASN A 169 1.85 -23.50 -12.94
N ALA A 170 2.59 -22.52 -13.44
CA ALA A 170 2.39 -21.13 -13.04
C ALA A 170 1.01 -20.55 -13.43
N THR A 171 0.31 -21.16 -14.39
CA THR A 171 -1.08 -20.79 -14.70
C THR A 171 -2.00 -21.05 -13.50
N GLN A 172 -1.77 -22.16 -12.77
CA GLN A 172 -2.52 -22.47 -11.54
C GLN A 172 -2.24 -21.44 -10.44
N TRP A 173 -1.02 -20.89 -10.38
CA TRP A 173 -0.68 -19.84 -9.42
C TRP A 173 -1.46 -18.55 -9.73
N MET A 174 -1.62 -18.20 -11.00
CA MET A 174 -2.44 -17.06 -11.41
C MET A 174 -3.94 -17.30 -11.16
N ASP A 175 -4.41 -18.53 -11.30
CA ASP A 175 -5.76 -18.92 -10.87
C ASP A 175 -5.96 -18.71 -9.37
N ALA A 176 -4.97 -19.09 -8.55
CA ALA A 176 -5.00 -18.85 -7.11
C ALA A 176 -5.02 -17.34 -6.79
N ALA A 177 -4.21 -16.53 -7.50
CA ALA A 177 -4.19 -15.09 -7.29
C ALA A 177 -5.53 -14.43 -7.62
N ARG A 178 -6.14 -14.78 -8.76
CA ARG A 178 -7.47 -14.28 -9.14
C ARG A 178 -8.56 -14.75 -8.18
N ALA A 179 -8.45 -15.96 -7.62
CA ALA A 179 -9.39 -16.46 -6.61
C ALA A 179 -9.38 -15.61 -5.33
N ALA A 180 -8.22 -15.03 -4.98
CA ALA A 180 -8.09 -14.08 -3.87
C ALA A 180 -8.51 -12.64 -4.22
N GLY A 181 -8.87 -12.37 -5.48
CA GLY A 181 -9.17 -11.02 -5.98
C GLY A 181 -7.93 -10.19 -6.35
N ALA A 182 -6.74 -10.80 -6.36
CA ALA A 182 -5.50 -10.08 -6.66
C ALA A 182 -5.31 -9.80 -8.15
N SER A 183 -4.73 -8.64 -8.45
CA SER A 183 -4.38 -8.19 -9.81
C SER A 183 -2.87 -8.01 -10.03
N LEU A 184 -2.06 -8.26 -9.00
CA LEU A 184 -0.61 -8.31 -9.03
C LEU A 184 -0.17 -9.56 -8.25
N ALA A 185 0.80 -10.27 -8.81
CA ALA A 185 1.45 -11.41 -8.18
C ALA A 185 2.97 -11.24 -8.22
N ILE A 186 3.65 -11.54 -7.13
CA ILE A 186 5.10 -11.44 -6.95
C ILE A 186 5.68 -12.86 -6.84
N LEU A 187 6.74 -13.15 -7.58
CA LEU A 187 7.50 -14.40 -7.46
C LEU A 187 8.85 -14.15 -6.80
N VAL A 188 9.23 -14.99 -5.84
CA VAL A 188 10.60 -15.07 -5.33
C VAL A 188 11.50 -15.67 -6.40
N ALA A 189 12.19 -14.82 -7.17
CA ALA A 189 13.09 -15.25 -8.24
C ALA A 189 14.40 -15.81 -7.68
N LYS A 190 14.87 -15.26 -6.56
CA LYS A 190 15.99 -15.76 -5.75
C LYS A 190 15.71 -15.46 -4.28
N HIS A 191 15.75 -16.46 -3.42
CA HIS A 191 15.65 -16.30 -1.97
C HIS A 191 17.05 -16.19 -1.31
N HIS A 192 17.13 -16.09 0.01
CA HIS A 192 18.40 -15.98 0.74
C HIS A 192 19.40 -17.13 0.47
N ASP A 193 18.90 -18.31 0.11
CA ASP A 193 19.75 -19.45 -0.28
C ASP A 193 20.54 -19.20 -1.57
N GLY A 194 20.20 -18.17 -2.36
CA GLY A 194 20.92 -17.79 -3.57
C GLY A 194 20.54 -18.60 -4.82
N PHE A 195 19.66 -19.59 -4.73
CA PHE A 195 19.26 -20.41 -5.87
C PHE A 195 18.35 -19.62 -6.82
N CYS A 196 18.84 -19.36 -8.04
CA CYS A 196 18.10 -18.57 -9.03
C CYS A 196 17.08 -19.42 -9.79
N LEU A 197 15.82 -18.98 -9.82
CA LEU A 197 14.73 -19.68 -10.51
C LEU A 197 14.66 -19.45 -12.03
N TRP A 198 15.63 -18.71 -12.57
CA TRP A 198 15.85 -18.52 -14.00
C TRP A 198 17.29 -18.92 -14.36
N PRO A 199 17.60 -19.21 -15.64
CA PRO A 199 18.93 -19.66 -16.04
C PRO A 199 19.94 -18.49 -16.12
N SER A 200 20.16 -17.79 -15.00
CA SER A 200 21.07 -16.62 -14.90
C SER A 200 22.46 -16.91 -15.46
N GLN A 201 23.00 -15.98 -16.25
CA GLN A 201 24.34 -16.08 -16.83
C GLN A 201 25.45 -15.89 -15.78
N TYR A 202 25.12 -15.31 -14.63
CA TYR A 202 26.09 -14.87 -13.63
C TYR A 202 26.29 -15.84 -12.46
N THR A 203 25.57 -16.97 -12.44
CA THR A 203 25.77 -18.05 -11.47
C THR A 203 25.36 -19.41 -12.03
N ALA A 204 26.07 -20.47 -11.63
CA ALA A 204 25.67 -21.85 -11.90
C ALA A 204 24.61 -22.36 -10.92
N HIS A 205 24.44 -21.71 -9.76
CA HIS A 205 23.47 -22.07 -8.73
C HIS A 205 22.06 -21.58 -9.10
N SER A 206 21.53 -22.21 -10.14
CA SER A 206 20.25 -21.88 -10.74
C SER A 206 19.55 -23.11 -11.31
N VAL A 207 18.33 -22.93 -11.79
CA VAL A 207 17.56 -23.96 -12.50
C VAL A 207 18.31 -24.63 -13.65
N ARG A 208 19.31 -23.96 -14.26
CA ARG A 208 20.18 -24.55 -15.29
C ARG A 208 20.97 -25.76 -14.80
N ALA A 209 21.35 -25.79 -13.52
CA ALA A 209 22.06 -26.91 -12.91
C ALA A 209 21.12 -27.98 -12.31
N SER A 210 19.79 -27.78 -12.39
CA SER A 210 18.81 -28.72 -11.89
C SER A 210 18.34 -29.72 -12.98
N PRO A 211 17.82 -30.90 -12.63
CA PRO A 211 17.25 -31.84 -13.59
C PRO A 211 15.88 -31.37 -14.12
N TRP A 212 15.26 -30.36 -13.50
CA TRP A 212 13.95 -29.87 -13.90
C TRP A 212 13.98 -29.37 -15.35
N ARG A 213 13.00 -29.81 -16.15
CA ARG A 213 12.91 -29.55 -17.61
C ARG A 213 14.22 -29.91 -18.35
N GLY A 214 15.00 -30.86 -17.84
CA GLY A 214 16.30 -31.24 -18.40
C GLY A 214 17.33 -30.10 -18.38
N GLY A 215 17.31 -29.26 -17.34
CA GLY A 215 18.23 -28.12 -17.17
C GLY A 215 17.91 -26.90 -18.05
N ARG A 216 16.75 -26.91 -18.74
CA ARG A 216 16.31 -25.83 -19.63
C ARG A 216 15.09 -25.07 -19.10
N GLY A 217 14.72 -25.32 -17.85
CA GLY A 217 13.57 -24.68 -17.24
C GLY A 217 13.86 -23.23 -16.87
N ASP A 218 12.79 -22.43 -16.83
CA ASP A 218 12.82 -21.03 -16.41
C ASP A 218 11.48 -20.73 -15.73
N VAL A 219 11.48 -20.73 -14.39
CA VAL A 219 10.25 -20.51 -13.61
C VAL A 219 9.79 -19.06 -13.75
N VAL A 220 10.73 -18.12 -13.82
CA VAL A 220 10.41 -16.70 -13.99
C VAL A 220 9.68 -16.47 -15.32
N ARG A 221 10.14 -17.11 -16.40
CA ARG A 221 9.42 -17.09 -17.69
C ARG A 221 8.03 -17.71 -17.60
N GLU A 222 7.91 -18.93 -17.08
CA GLU A 222 6.61 -19.61 -16.94
C GLU A 222 5.63 -18.74 -16.11
N PHE A 223 6.13 -18.03 -15.09
CA PHE A 223 5.38 -17.11 -14.25
C PHE A 223 4.90 -15.85 -14.98
N VAL A 224 5.81 -15.08 -15.59
CA VAL A 224 5.42 -13.80 -16.25
C VAL A 224 4.51 -14.03 -17.46
N ASP A 225 4.70 -15.13 -18.18
CA ASP A 225 3.84 -15.46 -19.32
C ASP A 225 2.45 -15.90 -18.86
N ALA A 226 2.35 -16.69 -17.78
CA ALA A 226 1.07 -17.03 -17.16
C ALA A 226 0.35 -15.78 -16.63
N ALA A 227 1.07 -14.88 -15.96
CA ALA A 227 0.51 -13.63 -15.43
C ALA A 227 -0.07 -12.78 -16.56
N ARG A 228 0.70 -12.54 -17.63
CA ARG A 228 0.25 -11.82 -18.83
C ARG A 228 -0.99 -12.48 -19.45
N ALA A 229 -0.98 -13.80 -19.61
CA ALA A 229 -2.10 -14.54 -20.20
C ALA A 229 -3.39 -14.46 -19.37
N ARG A 230 -3.29 -14.23 -18.05
CA ARG A 230 -4.43 -14.13 -17.13
C ARG A 230 -4.80 -12.69 -16.74
N GLY A 231 -4.15 -11.69 -17.32
CA GLY A 231 -4.38 -10.28 -17.00
C GLY A 231 -3.99 -9.93 -15.57
N VAL A 232 -3.01 -10.63 -15.01
CA VAL A 232 -2.40 -10.34 -13.71
C VAL A 232 -1.06 -9.67 -13.97
N ASP A 233 -0.80 -8.55 -13.30
CA ASP A 233 0.51 -7.90 -13.37
C ASP A 233 1.55 -8.73 -12.62
N ALA A 234 2.80 -8.79 -13.11
CA ALA A 234 3.87 -9.57 -12.50
C ALA A 234 4.83 -8.69 -11.71
N GLY A 235 5.23 -9.14 -10.52
CA GLY A 235 6.31 -8.60 -9.72
C GLY A 235 7.36 -9.67 -9.42
N LEU A 236 8.55 -9.24 -8.99
CA LEU A 236 9.66 -10.14 -8.68
C LEU A 236 10.31 -9.77 -7.35
N TYR A 237 10.73 -10.76 -6.59
CA TYR A 237 11.58 -10.60 -5.42
C TYR A 237 12.98 -11.12 -5.74
N LEU A 238 14.00 -10.36 -5.34
CA LEU A 238 15.40 -10.74 -5.49
C LEU A 238 16.12 -10.48 -4.17
N SER A 239 16.40 -11.52 -3.39
CA SER A 239 17.04 -11.37 -2.08
C SER A 239 18.38 -10.62 -2.17
N PRO A 240 18.55 -9.48 -1.47
CA PRO A 240 19.86 -8.84 -1.31
C PRO A 240 20.85 -9.73 -0.55
N TRP A 241 20.39 -10.37 0.53
CA TRP A 241 21.20 -11.36 1.26
C TRP A 241 21.38 -12.62 0.43
N ASP A 242 22.61 -13.08 0.24
CA ASP A 242 22.92 -14.31 -0.49
C ASP A 242 23.85 -15.19 0.35
N ARG A 243 23.42 -16.42 0.58
CA ARG A 243 24.13 -17.41 1.39
C ARG A 243 24.97 -18.37 0.54
N HIS A 244 24.89 -18.27 -0.78
CA HIS A 244 25.61 -19.13 -1.72
C HIS A 244 26.79 -18.41 -2.38
N ASP A 245 26.56 -17.19 -2.87
CA ASP A 245 27.51 -16.53 -3.75
C ASP A 245 28.79 -16.09 -3.03
N GLU A 246 29.95 -16.56 -3.49
CA GLU A 246 31.26 -16.27 -2.89
C GLU A 246 31.63 -14.78 -2.91
N ARG A 247 31.00 -13.98 -3.79
CA ARG A 247 31.21 -12.52 -3.82
C ARG A 247 30.53 -11.84 -2.64
N TYR A 248 29.56 -12.47 -1.97
CA TYR A 248 28.81 -11.85 -0.88
C TYR A 248 29.75 -11.47 0.29
N GLY A 249 29.76 -10.18 0.65
CA GLY A 249 30.72 -9.57 1.59
C GLY A 249 31.89 -8.85 0.91
N ASN A 250 32.11 -9.05 -0.40
CA ASN A 250 32.92 -8.17 -1.24
C ASN A 250 31.99 -7.12 -1.87
N GLU A 251 32.05 -5.91 -1.34
CA GLU A 251 31.14 -4.82 -1.68
C GLU A 251 30.99 -4.61 -3.19
N VAL A 252 32.06 -4.32 -3.93
CA VAL A 252 31.95 -4.01 -5.35
C VAL A 252 31.50 -5.24 -6.15
N ALA A 253 32.16 -6.38 -5.95
CA ALA A 253 31.92 -7.57 -6.78
C ALA A 253 30.49 -8.12 -6.66
N TYR A 254 29.90 -8.09 -5.45
CA TYR A 254 28.53 -8.56 -5.28
C TYR A 254 27.50 -7.53 -5.78
N ASN A 255 27.74 -6.23 -5.60
CA ASN A 255 26.84 -5.22 -6.15
C ASN A 255 26.82 -5.26 -7.70
N GLU A 256 27.97 -5.49 -8.36
CA GLU A 256 28.03 -5.70 -9.81
C GLU A 256 27.27 -6.97 -10.23
N TYR A 257 27.42 -8.08 -9.49
CA TYR A 257 26.66 -9.31 -9.71
C TYR A 257 25.16 -9.09 -9.60
N TYR A 258 24.74 -8.40 -8.55
CA TYR A 258 23.35 -8.13 -8.26
C TYR A 258 22.71 -7.23 -9.33
N GLU A 259 23.40 -6.16 -9.74
CA GLU A 259 23.00 -5.29 -10.86
C GLU A 259 22.84 -6.09 -12.16
N ALA A 260 23.77 -7.00 -12.43
CA ALA A 260 23.69 -7.83 -13.62
C ALA A 260 22.44 -8.73 -13.62
N GLN A 261 22.04 -9.26 -12.46
CA GLN A 261 20.79 -10.02 -12.30
C GLN A 261 19.54 -9.13 -12.43
N LEU A 262 19.57 -7.90 -11.90
CA LEU A 262 18.49 -6.93 -12.12
C LEU A 262 18.31 -6.65 -13.61
N HIS A 263 19.40 -6.47 -14.36
CA HIS A 263 19.35 -6.31 -15.81
C HIS A 263 18.72 -7.53 -16.51
N GLU A 264 19.08 -8.77 -16.16
CA GLU A 264 18.44 -9.96 -16.72
C GLU A 264 16.93 -9.96 -16.47
N LEU A 265 16.52 -9.75 -15.22
CA LEU A 265 15.12 -9.83 -14.79
C LEU A 265 14.26 -8.71 -15.37
N LEU A 266 14.79 -7.49 -15.45
CA LEU A 266 14.04 -6.30 -15.84
C LEU A 266 14.11 -5.97 -17.33
N THR A 267 14.94 -6.66 -18.11
CA THR A 267 14.96 -6.52 -19.58
C THR A 267 14.48 -7.78 -20.31
N GLY A 268 14.67 -8.96 -19.72
CA GLY A 268 14.32 -10.23 -20.35
C GLY A 268 12.85 -10.58 -20.25
N TYR A 269 12.15 -10.21 -19.19
CA TYR A 269 10.86 -10.82 -18.80
C TYR A 269 9.62 -9.96 -19.10
N GLY A 270 9.79 -8.84 -19.79
CA GLY A 270 8.71 -7.91 -20.13
C GLY A 270 8.45 -6.90 -19.01
N SER A 271 7.20 -6.42 -18.90
CA SER A 271 6.84 -5.44 -17.88
C SER A 271 6.79 -6.09 -16.49
N VAL A 272 7.56 -5.53 -15.55
CA VAL A 272 7.51 -5.87 -14.13
C VAL A 272 6.87 -4.68 -13.41
N SER A 273 5.82 -4.95 -12.62
CA SER A 273 5.04 -3.92 -11.93
C SER A 273 5.56 -3.62 -10.53
N GLU A 274 6.27 -4.57 -9.92
CA GLU A 274 6.87 -4.40 -8.60
C GLU A 274 8.16 -5.22 -8.47
N ILE A 275 9.17 -4.66 -7.81
CA ILE A 275 10.36 -5.40 -7.38
C ILE A 275 10.57 -5.26 -5.87
N TRP A 276 10.87 -6.37 -5.23
CA TRP A 276 10.94 -6.49 -3.77
C TRP A 276 12.39 -6.72 -3.31
N PHE A 277 12.88 -5.79 -2.49
CA PHE A 277 14.20 -5.82 -1.87
C PHE A 277 14.07 -6.03 -0.36
N ASP A 278 14.39 -7.24 0.09
CA ASP A 278 14.30 -7.65 1.49
C ASP A 278 15.39 -7.01 2.36
N GLY A 279 15.03 -6.60 3.58
CA GLY A 279 15.96 -6.17 4.62
C GLY A 279 16.50 -7.30 5.51
N ALA A 280 15.90 -8.50 5.46
CA ALA A 280 16.21 -9.60 6.35
C ALA A 280 17.63 -10.15 6.16
N LYS A 281 18.32 -10.37 7.29
CA LYS A 281 19.62 -11.05 7.34
C LYS A 281 19.78 -11.86 8.62
N GLY A 282 20.48 -12.99 8.53
CA GLY A 282 20.82 -13.79 9.70
C GLY A 282 21.74 -13.03 10.67
N LYS A 283 21.64 -13.34 11.98
CA LYS A 283 22.45 -12.70 13.03
C LYS A 283 23.97 -12.78 12.80
N ASN A 284 24.42 -13.83 12.13
CA ASN A 284 25.83 -14.10 11.81
C ASN A 284 26.11 -13.95 10.30
N ALA A 285 25.26 -13.22 9.56
CA ALA A 285 25.50 -12.97 8.15
C ALA A 285 26.81 -12.19 7.97
N THR A 286 27.55 -12.53 6.91
CA THR A 286 28.71 -11.75 6.47
C THR A 286 28.31 -10.30 6.31
N ASN A 287 29.12 -9.38 6.81
CA ASN A 287 28.85 -7.96 6.66
C ASN A 287 28.86 -7.58 5.18
N MET A 288 27.84 -6.85 4.75
CA MET A 288 27.66 -6.48 3.35
C MET A 288 27.06 -5.08 3.26
N THR A 289 27.62 -4.26 2.38
CA THR A 289 27.10 -2.94 2.03
C THR A 289 26.42 -3.04 0.67
N TYR A 290 25.14 -2.67 0.61
CA TYR A 290 24.37 -2.68 -0.63
C TYR A 290 24.30 -1.28 -1.23
N HIS A 291 24.46 -1.20 -2.55
CA HIS A 291 24.35 0.03 -3.35
C HIS A 291 22.88 0.26 -3.75
N PHE A 292 21.98 0.31 -2.75
CA PHE A 292 20.54 0.37 -2.98
C PHE A 292 20.13 1.57 -3.84
N GLN A 293 20.78 2.73 -3.70
CA GLN A 293 20.41 3.92 -4.47
C GLN A 293 20.74 3.74 -5.96
N GLU A 294 21.88 3.11 -6.27
CA GLU A 294 22.28 2.71 -7.61
C GLU A 294 21.28 1.69 -8.18
N TRP A 295 20.97 0.63 -7.41
CA TRP A 295 20.00 -0.38 -7.81
C TRP A 295 18.62 0.22 -8.12
N PHE A 296 18.14 1.13 -7.27
CA PHE A 296 16.85 1.80 -7.46
C PHE A 296 16.86 2.67 -8.72
N GLN A 297 17.96 3.36 -9.01
CA GLN A 297 18.09 4.14 -10.24
C GLN A 297 18.11 3.26 -11.48
N THR A 298 18.85 2.15 -11.45
CA THR A 298 18.88 1.16 -12.55
C THR A 298 17.49 0.59 -12.78
N VAL A 299 16.80 0.15 -11.73
CA VAL A 299 15.43 -0.35 -11.79
C VAL A 299 14.48 0.67 -12.44
N LYS A 300 14.53 1.94 -12.02
CA LYS A 300 13.68 2.99 -12.62
C LYS A 300 14.06 3.34 -14.06
N GLN A 301 15.34 3.21 -14.41
CA GLN A 301 15.80 3.38 -15.78
C GLN A 301 15.26 2.28 -16.70
N LEU A 302 15.31 1.03 -16.24
CA LEU A 302 14.87 -0.14 -17.02
C LEU A 302 13.34 -0.24 -17.07
N GLN A 303 12.65 0.08 -15.98
CA GLN A 303 11.20 -0.09 -15.83
C GLN A 303 10.59 1.14 -15.14
N ARG A 304 10.30 2.21 -15.90
CA ARG A 304 9.88 3.51 -15.34
C ARG A 304 8.62 3.46 -14.44
N SER A 305 7.69 2.55 -14.70
CA SER A 305 6.43 2.43 -13.95
C SER A 305 6.46 1.39 -12.82
N ILE A 306 7.60 0.73 -12.58
CA ILE A 306 7.74 -0.27 -11.51
C ILE A 306 7.67 0.42 -10.15
N ASN A 307 7.02 -0.24 -9.18
CA ASN A 307 7.17 0.12 -7.77
C ASN A 307 8.33 -0.66 -7.16
N ILE A 308 9.10 0.00 -6.31
CA ILE A 308 10.18 -0.60 -5.56
C ILE A 308 9.75 -0.70 -4.10
N PHE A 309 9.69 -1.93 -3.61
CA PHE A 309 9.54 -2.24 -2.19
C PHE A 309 10.92 -2.40 -1.54
N SER A 310 11.08 -1.79 -0.37
CA SER A 310 12.06 -2.14 0.66
C SER A 310 11.58 -1.60 2.01
N ASP A 311 12.32 -1.72 3.10
CA ASP A 311 11.95 -1.05 4.37
C ASP A 311 11.83 0.48 4.22
N ASP A 312 12.65 1.12 3.36
CA ASP A 312 12.69 2.58 3.15
C ASP A 312 11.96 3.05 1.87
N GLY A 313 11.46 2.14 1.04
CA GLY A 313 10.95 2.46 -0.29
C GLY A 313 11.96 2.26 -1.42
N PRO A 314 11.99 3.15 -2.44
CA PRO A 314 11.40 4.48 -2.48
C PRO A 314 9.90 4.56 -2.74
N ASP A 315 9.25 3.51 -3.27
CA ASP A 315 7.85 3.60 -3.68
C ASP A 315 6.88 2.95 -2.68
N VAL A 316 7.29 1.85 -2.04
CA VAL A 316 6.48 1.07 -1.11
C VAL A 316 7.34 0.65 0.06
N ARG A 317 6.83 0.75 1.30
CA ARG A 317 7.57 0.34 2.49
C ARG A 317 7.01 -0.92 3.13
N TRP A 318 7.88 -1.66 3.80
CA TRP A 318 7.46 -2.64 4.80
C TRP A 318 6.61 -1.99 5.90
N VAL A 319 5.55 -2.65 6.35
CA VAL A 319 4.70 -2.16 7.45
C VAL A 319 5.30 -2.36 8.84
N GLY A 320 6.42 -3.07 8.97
CA GLY A 320 7.05 -3.34 10.27
C GLY A 320 6.49 -4.58 11.01
N ASP A 321 5.71 -5.43 10.34
CA ASP A 321 5.14 -6.66 10.91
C ASP A 321 4.78 -7.66 9.79
N GLU A 322 4.99 -8.95 10.03
CA GLU A 322 4.67 -10.05 9.09
C GLU A 322 3.37 -10.80 9.44
N LYS A 323 2.58 -10.31 10.41
CA LYS A 323 1.20 -10.78 10.65
C LYS A 323 0.22 -10.09 9.71
N GLY A 324 0.70 -9.13 8.90
CA GLY A 324 -0.07 -8.36 7.96
C GLY A 324 -0.87 -7.23 8.62
N TYR A 325 -0.39 -6.69 9.76
CA TYR A 325 -1.14 -5.71 10.55
C TYR A 325 -0.50 -4.32 10.49
N ALA A 326 -1.25 -3.36 9.96
CA ALA A 326 -0.96 -1.94 10.08
C ALA A 326 -1.42 -1.38 11.43
N GLY A 327 -0.76 -0.30 11.85
CA GLY A 327 -1.13 0.46 13.03
C GLY A 327 -2.54 1.04 12.91
N THR A 328 -3.18 1.29 14.05
CA THR A 328 -4.47 2.01 14.06
C THR A 328 -4.33 3.42 13.47
N THR A 329 -3.13 4.01 13.58
CA THR A 329 -2.63 5.14 12.79
C THR A 329 -1.70 4.60 11.72
N CYS A 330 -1.84 5.07 10.49
CA CYS A 330 -1.03 4.65 9.36
C CYS A 330 -0.91 5.76 8.31
N TRP A 331 0.17 6.53 8.40
CA TRP A 331 0.54 7.54 7.41
C TRP A 331 1.25 6.88 6.24
N SER A 332 0.88 7.25 5.01
CA SER A 332 1.64 6.91 3.80
C SER A 332 2.94 7.73 3.71
N THR A 333 3.07 8.77 4.53
CA THR A 333 4.25 9.63 4.56
C THR A 333 5.27 9.13 5.57
N VAL A 334 6.56 9.17 5.22
CA VAL A 334 7.70 8.86 6.11
C VAL A 334 8.87 9.80 5.82
N ASN A 335 9.89 9.79 6.67
CA ASN A 335 11.18 10.40 6.38
C ASN A 335 12.18 9.29 6.08
N ARG A 336 12.47 9.06 4.79
CA ARG A 336 13.34 7.95 4.36
C ARG A 336 14.76 8.07 4.90
N SER A 337 15.24 9.28 5.14
CA SER A 337 16.56 9.51 5.74
C SER A 337 16.68 9.03 7.20
N MET A 338 15.59 8.58 7.82
CA MET A 338 15.57 7.98 9.16
C MET A 338 15.44 6.46 9.14
N ILE A 339 15.36 5.84 7.96
CA ILE A 339 15.15 4.41 7.78
C ILE A 339 16.40 3.82 7.13
N THR A 340 16.98 2.80 7.76
CA THR A 340 18.00 1.96 7.16
C THR A 340 17.38 0.61 6.84
N ILE A 341 17.52 0.14 5.60
CA ILE A 341 16.99 -1.18 5.20
C ILE A 341 17.68 -2.29 6.03
N GLY A 342 16.86 -3.16 6.63
CA GLY A 342 17.28 -4.25 7.50
C GLY A 342 17.66 -3.84 8.93
N GLU A 343 17.39 -2.59 9.33
CA GLU A 343 17.60 -2.13 10.70
C GLU A 343 16.43 -2.54 11.61
N ALA A 344 16.76 -3.11 12.77
CA ALA A 344 15.78 -3.47 13.79
C ALA A 344 15.47 -2.28 14.71
N GLY A 345 14.31 -2.27 15.35
CA GLY A 345 13.91 -1.26 16.33
C GLY A 345 13.17 -0.05 15.74
N ILE A 346 12.93 -0.05 14.42
CA ILE A 346 12.15 0.98 13.71
C ILE A 346 10.74 0.50 13.31
N GLU A 347 10.35 -0.71 13.71
CA GLU A 347 9.13 -1.38 13.27
C GLU A 347 7.89 -0.53 13.57
N LYS A 348 7.84 0.12 14.75
CA LYS A 348 6.75 1.02 15.11
C LYS A 348 6.65 2.23 14.17
N TYR A 349 7.79 2.81 13.79
CA TYR A 349 7.81 3.96 12.88
C TYR A 349 7.33 3.56 11.48
N LEU A 350 7.75 2.39 10.99
CA LEU A 350 7.26 1.82 9.73
C LEU A 350 5.75 1.56 9.77
N ASN A 351 5.26 1.04 10.90
CA ASN A 351 3.86 0.68 11.11
C ASN A 351 2.92 1.88 11.15
N GLU A 352 3.34 2.95 11.83
CA GLU A 352 2.53 4.16 12.01
C GLU A 352 2.74 5.19 10.90
N GLY A 353 3.93 5.22 10.29
CA GLY A 353 4.39 6.31 9.43
C GLY A 353 4.58 7.63 10.19
N ASP A 354 4.77 8.72 9.45
CA ASP A 354 5.09 10.03 9.98
C ASP A 354 4.25 11.14 9.33
N PRO A 355 3.39 11.87 10.08
CA PRO A 355 2.60 12.98 9.53
C PRO A 355 3.47 14.15 9.03
N ARG A 356 4.74 14.21 9.41
CA ARG A 356 5.73 15.20 8.94
C ARG A 356 6.74 14.61 7.96
N GLY A 357 6.53 13.36 7.56
CA GLY A 357 7.32 12.68 6.54
C GLY A 357 7.38 13.48 5.23
N ARG A 358 8.54 13.46 4.60
CA ARG A 358 8.83 14.21 3.37
C ARG A 358 8.65 13.37 2.11
N ASP A 359 8.55 12.06 2.28
CA ASP A 359 8.45 11.08 1.22
C ASP A 359 7.10 10.38 1.29
N TRP A 360 6.45 10.18 0.13
CA TRP A 360 5.25 9.35 0.03
C TRP A 360 5.69 7.91 -0.25
N VAL A 361 5.63 7.06 0.77
CA VAL A 361 6.05 5.66 0.71
C VAL A 361 5.01 4.82 1.44
N PRO A 362 3.86 4.52 0.80
CA PRO A 362 2.76 3.82 1.45
C PRO A 362 3.18 2.41 1.92
N PRO A 363 2.57 1.92 3.01
CA PRO A 363 2.91 0.62 3.58
C PRO A 363 2.25 -0.54 2.86
N GLU A 364 2.99 -1.62 2.74
CA GLU A 364 2.53 -2.95 2.37
C GLU A 364 2.58 -3.89 3.57
N CYS A 365 1.47 -4.57 3.81
CA CYS A 365 1.31 -5.59 4.84
C CYS A 365 1.53 -6.97 4.22
N ASP A 366 2.72 -7.52 4.38
CA ASP A 366 3.07 -8.86 3.93
C ASP A 366 2.75 -9.90 5.00
N VAL A 367 2.18 -11.03 4.58
CA VAL A 367 1.84 -12.15 5.46
C VAL A 367 1.63 -13.43 4.66
N SER A 368 2.02 -14.58 5.22
CA SER A 368 1.71 -15.87 4.64
C SER A 368 0.32 -16.38 4.98
N ILE A 369 -0.34 -17.05 4.03
CA ILE A 369 -1.57 -17.82 4.31
C ILE A 369 -1.28 -18.99 5.27
N ARG A 370 -0.03 -19.42 5.39
CA ARG A 370 0.46 -20.47 6.30
C ARG A 370 1.31 -19.88 7.43
N PRO A 371 1.73 -20.65 8.44
CA PRO A 371 2.74 -20.21 9.39
C PRO A 371 4.07 -19.83 8.71
N GLY A 372 4.59 -20.67 7.81
CA GLY A 372 5.80 -20.39 7.04
C GLY A 372 5.53 -19.68 5.70
N TRP A 373 6.58 -19.08 5.16
CA TRP A 373 6.59 -18.50 3.81
C TRP A 373 6.69 -19.59 2.75
N PHE A 374 7.56 -20.60 2.93
CA PHE A 374 7.64 -21.75 2.03
C PHE A 374 6.61 -22.81 2.39
N TRP A 375 6.36 -23.74 1.47
CA TRP A 375 5.40 -24.80 1.72
C TRP A 375 6.01 -25.87 2.63
N HIS A 376 5.33 -26.12 3.75
CA HIS A 376 5.60 -27.23 4.66
C HIS A 376 4.41 -28.19 4.70
N LYS A 377 4.69 -29.50 4.65
CA LYS A 377 3.65 -30.54 4.59
C LYS A 377 2.71 -30.52 5.81
N ASN A 378 3.23 -30.14 6.97
CA ASN A 378 2.50 -30.19 8.25
C ASN A 378 1.77 -28.89 8.57
N GLU A 379 1.79 -27.91 7.66
CA GLU A 379 1.09 -26.64 7.83
C GLU A 379 -0.24 -26.64 7.10
N THR A 380 -1.11 -25.72 7.50
CA THR A 380 -2.42 -25.50 6.87
C THR A 380 -2.71 -24.01 6.75
N ALA A 381 -3.54 -23.64 5.76
CA ALA A 381 -3.98 -22.27 5.59
C ALA A 381 -4.75 -21.72 6.81
N LYS A 382 -4.47 -20.45 7.16
CA LYS A 382 -5.18 -19.64 8.16
C LYS A 382 -6.69 -19.65 7.89
N PRO A 383 -7.56 -19.80 8.90
CA PRO A 383 -9.02 -19.79 8.75
C PRO A 383 -9.53 -18.49 8.12
N LEU A 384 -10.70 -18.53 7.48
CA LEU A 384 -11.31 -17.36 6.84
C LEU A 384 -11.47 -16.18 7.81
N SER A 385 -11.87 -16.43 9.05
CA SER A 385 -12.03 -15.39 10.08
C SER A 385 -10.72 -14.63 10.32
N GLN A 386 -9.59 -15.33 10.39
CA GLN A 386 -8.28 -14.72 10.53
C GLN A 386 -7.85 -13.95 9.27
N LEU A 387 -8.15 -14.46 8.06
CA LEU A 387 -7.85 -13.73 6.83
C LEU A 387 -8.68 -12.44 6.70
N LEU A 388 -9.94 -12.46 7.14
CA LEU A 388 -10.77 -11.25 7.22
C LEU A 388 -10.24 -10.28 8.27
N GLU A 389 -9.81 -10.77 9.44
CA GLU A 389 -9.14 -9.96 10.45
C GLU A 389 -7.90 -9.26 9.86
N ILE A 390 -7.04 -10.00 9.15
CA ILE A 390 -5.88 -9.45 8.43
C ILE A 390 -6.32 -8.37 7.44
N TYR A 391 -7.34 -8.63 6.60
CA TYR A 391 -7.82 -7.65 5.63
C TYR A 391 -8.28 -6.33 6.28
N TYR A 392 -9.03 -6.40 7.38
CA TYR A 392 -9.45 -5.19 8.10
C TYR A 392 -8.29 -4.48 8.82
N ASN A 393 -7.24 -5.21 9.23
CA ASN A 393 -6.05 -4.63 9.86
C ASN A 393 -4.97 -4.21 8.85
N SER A 394 -5.14 -4.45 7.55
CA SER A 394 -4.25 -4.01 6.46
C SER A 394 -4.96 -3.06 5.50
N VAL A 395 -5.73 -3.59 4.54
CA VAL A 395 -6.55 -2.82 3.58
C VAL A 395 -7.48 -1.85 4.28
N GLY A 396 -8.06 -2.28 5.41
CA GLY A 396 -8.90 -1.43 6.25
C GLY A 396 -8.17 -0.30 6.98
N ARG A 397 -6.85 -0.21 6.86
CA ARG A 397 -5.96 0.74 7.56
C ARG A 397 -4.90 1.32 6.62
N ASN A 398 -5.28 1.70 5.40
CA ASN A 398 -4.43 2.41 4.46
C ASN A 398 -3.22 1.61 3.91
N CYS A 399 -3.24 0.28 3.98
CA CYS A 399 -2.20 -0.58 3.41
C CYS A 399 -2.69 -1.36 2.20
N VAL A 400 -1.75 -1.87 1.40
CA VAL A 400 -2.00 -3.01 0.51
C VAL A 400 -1.63 -4.29 1.26
N LEU A 401 -2.41 -5.35 1.09
CA LEU A 401 -2.16 -6.68 1.63
C LEU A 401 -1.42 -7.53 0.60
N LEU A 402 -0.20 -7.95 0.91
CA LEU A 402 0.56 -8.95 0.16
C LEU A 402 0.39 -10.32 0.84
N LEU A 403 -0.46 -11.18 0.24
CA LEU A 403 -0.77 -12.50 0.80
C LEU A 403 0.06 -13.59 0.10
N ASN A 404 0.94 -14.27 0.83
CA ASN A 404 1.72 -15.38 0.31
C ASN A 404 0.93 -16.70 0.28
N ALA A 405 1.05 -17.46 -0.81
CA ALA A 405 0.53 -18.83 -0.93
C ALA A 405 1.57 -19.74 -1.61
N PRO A 406 2.32 -20.55 -0.84
CA PRO A 406 3.48 -21.24 -1.39
C PRO A 406 3.11 -22.51 -2.18
N PRO A 407 3.65 -22.66 -3.41
CA PRO A 407 3.61 -23.94 -4.11
C PRO A 407 4.39 -25.04 -3.37
N ASN A 408 3.86 -26.26 -3.42
CA ASN A 408 4.45 -27.44 -2.80
C ASN A 408 5.56 -28.06 -3.66
N THR A 409 6.12 -29.19 -3.22
CA THR A 409 7.20 -29.91 -3.93
C THR A 409 6.84 -30.41 -5.33
N THR A 410 5.55 -30.49 -5.68
CA THR A 410 5.13 -30.79 -7.07
C THR A 410 5.16 -29.55 -7.98
N GLY A 411 5.27 -28.33 -7.42
CA GLY A 411 5.21 -27.07 -8.14
C GLY A 411 3.80 -26.48 -8.24
N LEU A 412 2.87 -26.92 -7.39
CA LEU A 412 1.47 -26.49 -7.38
C LEU A 412 1.09 -25.91 -6.02
N VAL A 413 0.26 -24.89 -5.99
CA VAL A 413 -0.40 -24.43 -4.76
C VAL A 413 -1.39 -25.52 -4.34
N GLN A 414 -1.42 -25.84 -3.05
CA GLN A 414 -2.27 -26.92 -2.54
C GLN A 414 -3.76 -26.57 -2.69
N ASP A 415 -4.59 -27.52 -3.10
CA ASP A 415 -6.01 -27.29 -3.37
C ASP A 415 -6.78 -26.70 -2.18
N ALA A 416 -6.41 -27.09 -0.95
CA ALA A 416 -6.98 -26.54 0.28
C ALA A 416 -6.67 -25.03 0.44
N ASP A 417 -5.49 -24.59 0.02
CA ASP A 417 -5.09 -23.18 0.07
C ASP A 417 -5.84 -22.40 -1.01
N ILE A 418 -5.97 -22.96 -2.23
CA ILE A 418 -6.77 -22.37 -3.30
C ILE A 418 -8.24 -22.24 -2.87
N ALA A 419 -8.79 -23.26 -2.21
CA ALA A 419 -10.15 -23.20 -1.66
C ALA A 419 -10.28 -22.08 -0.63
N ARG A 420 -9.33 -21.95 0.29
CA ARG A 420 -9.30 -20.85 1.27
C ARG A 420 -9.15 -19.47 0.63
N LEU A 421 -8.31 -19.32 -0.40
CA LEU A 421 -8.17 -18.07 -1.15
C LEU A 421 -9.49 -17.70 -1.86
N ARG A 422 -10.20 -18.69 -2.43
CA ARG A 422 -11.52 -18.49 -3.04
C ARG A 422 -12.57 -18.09 -2.00
N GLU A 423 -12.60 -18.74 -0.84
CA GLU A 423 -13.47 -18.37 0.29
C GLU A 423 -13.21 -16.91 0.71
N PHE A 424 -11.94 -16.54 0.83
CA PHE A 424 -11.52 -15.18 1.18
C PHE A 424 -11.96 -14.15 0.14
N GLY A 425 -11.63 -14.35 -1.14
CA GLY A 425 -12.04 -13.44 -2.21
C GLY A 425 -13.56 -13.32 -2.33
N ALA A 426 -14.29 -14.43 -2.18
CA ALA A 426 -15.75 -14.43 -2.17
C ALA A 426 -16.32 -13.67 -0.95
N ALA A 427 -15.71 -13.80 0.23
CA ALA A 427 -16.12 -13.07 1.42
C ALA A 427 -15.92 -11.55 1.25
N VAL A 428 -14.75 -11.12 0.79
CA VAL A 428 -14.47 -9.70 0.49
C VAL A 428 -15.46 -9.16 -0.53
N SER A 429 -15.70 -9.90 -1.63
CA SER A 429 -16.69 -9.53 -2.65
C SER A 429 -18.11 -9.45 -2.09
N THR A 430 -18.50 -10.34 -1.18
CA THR A 430 -19.82 -10.33 -0.53
C THR A 430 -19.98 -9.10 0.38
N ILE A 431 -18.96 -8.77 1.17
CA ILE A 431 -18.99 -7.64 2.11
C ILE A 431 -19.11 -6.32 1.34
N PHE A 432 -18.28 -6.12 0.31
CA PHE A 432 -18.13 -4.83 -0.37
C PHE A 432 -18.87 -4.73 -1.71
N GLY A 433 -19.49 -5.81 -2.19
CA GLY A 433 -20.19 -5.87 -3.47
C GLY A 433 -21.49 -5.06 -3.52
N THR A 434 -22.00 -4.62 -2.37
CA THR A 434 -23.11 -3.65 -2.29
C THR A 434 -22.72 -2.54 -1.33
N ASP A 435 -22.75 -1.29 -1.82
CA ASP A 435 -22.65 -0.11 -0.99
C ASP A 435 -24.06 0.36 -0.58
N LEU A 436 -24.39 0.21 0.69
CA LEU A 436 -25.67 0.61 1.29
C LEU A 436 -25.76 2.12 1.51
N ALA A 437 -24.70 2.88 1.21
CA ALA A 437 -24.72 4.33 1.11
C ALA A 437 -25.23 4.81 -0.27
N ALA A 438 -25.22 3.96 -1.30
CA ALA A 438 -25.63 4.35 -2.64
C ALA A 438 -27.07 4.90 -2.65
N GLY A 439 -27.27 6.05 -3.30
CA GLY A 439 -28.55 6.75 -3.33
C GLY A 439 -28.91 7.54 -2.06
N SER A 440 -28.00 7.62 -1.07
CA SER A 440 -28.18 8.51 0.08
C SER A 440 -28.08 9.98 -0.34
N GLU A 441 -28.86 10.83 0.31
CA GLU A 441 -28.64 12.28 0.25
C GLU A 441 -27.40 12.60 1.10
N ALA A 442 -26.37 13.20 0.50
CA ALA A 442 -25.18 13.64 1.21
C ALA A 442 -25.23 15.14 1.49
N ARG A 443 -24.87 15.53 2.72
CA ARG A 443 -24.72 16.92 3.16
C ARG A 443 -23.35 17.11 3.81
N ALA A 444 -22.85 18.33 3.80
CA ALA A 444 -21.58 18.67 4.41
C ALA A 444 -21.68 19.94 5.25
N SER A 445 -20.68 20.17 6.11
CA SER A 445 -20.52 21.45 6.82
C SER A 445 -20.41 22.64 5.86
N SER A 446 -19.73 22.46 4.74
CA SER A 446 -19.69 23.41 3.62
C SER A 446 -19.26 22.71 2.32
N GLU A 447 -19.44 23.38 1.18
CA GLU A 447 -19.01 22.89 -0.13
C GLU A 447 -18.21 23.96 -0.86
N ARG A 448 -17.09 23.57 -1.47
CA ARG A 448 -16.26 24.47 -2.28
C ARG A 448 -16.96 24.95 -3.55
N GLY A 449 -17.86 24.16 -4.10
CA GLY A 449 -18.60 24.45 -5.31
C GLY A 449 -19.14 23.18 -5.96
N ALA A 450 -19.88 23.32 -7.06
CA ALA A 450 -20.62 22.22 -7.67
C ALA A 450 -19.76 20.99 -8.06
N GLY A 451 -18.48 21.19 -8.37
CA GLY A 451 -17.52 20.11 -8.68
C GLY A 451 -16.95 19.38 -7.46
N PHE A 452 -17.20 19.88 -6.24
CA PHE A 452 -16.68 19.35 -4.97
C PHE A 452 -17.79 19.13 -3.93
N ALA A 453 -19.00 18.88 -4.41
CA ALA A 453 -20.19 18.77 -3.59
C ALA A 453 -20.18 17.51 -2.70
N ALA A 454 -20.96 17.53 -1.62
CA ALA A 454 -21.07 16.41 -0.68
C ALA A 454 -21.49 15.10 -1.37
N ARG A 455 -22.35 15.18 -2.39
CA ARG A 455 -22.83 14.02 -3.17
C ARG A 455 -21.71 13.21 -3.84
N ASN A 456 -20.53 13.81 -4.05
CA ASN A 456 -19.42 13.11 -4.67
C ASN A 456 -18.92 11.93 -3.82
N VAL A 457 -19.16 11.92 -2.50
CA VAL A 457 -18.74 10.81 -1.62
C VAL A 457 -19.57 9.54 -1.78
N VAL A 458 -20.65 9.57 -2.56
CA VAL A 458 -21.57 8.45 -2.80
C VAL A 458 -21.87 8.22 -4.29
N ASP A 459 -21.10 8.84 -5.19
CA ASP A 459 -21.34 8.75 -6.64
C ASP A 459 -20.68 7.52 -7.31
N GLY A 460 -19.90 6.75 -6.55
CA GLY A 460 -19.23 5.53 -7.00
C GLY A 460 -17.98 5.78 -7.85
N ARG A 461 -17.47 7.02 -7.90
CA ARG A 461 -16.28 7.39 -8.68
C ARG A 461 -15.10 7.67 -7.78
N ASP A 462 -13.89 7.34 -8.24
CA ASP A 462 -12.64 7.55 -7.51
C ASP A 462 -11.93 8.86 -7.89
N ASP A 463 -12.38 9.50 -8.96
CA ASP A 463 -11.85 10.75 -9.51
C ASP A 463 -12.59 12.01 -9.03
N THR A 464 -13.76 11.84 -8.41
CA THR A 464 -14.51 12.91 -7.74
C THR A 464 -14.29 12.85 -6.23
N TYR A 465 -14.55 13.98 -5.56
CA TYR A 465 -14.43 14.09 -4.11
C TYR A 465 -15.21 15.29 -3.59
N TRP A 466 -15.60 15.24 -2.33
CA TRP A 466 -16.05 16.41 -1.59
C TRP A 466 -14.85 17.22 -1.09
N ALA A 467 -14.97 18.54 -1.15
CA ALA A 467 -14.07 19.46 -0.49
C ALA A 467 -14.86 20.64 0.11
N PRO A 468 -14.50 21.10 1.31
CA PRO A 468 -15.21 22.22 1.93
C PRO A 468 -14.87 23.56 1.29
N ALA A 469 -15.73 24.54 1.53
CA ALA A 469 -15.49 25.92 1.15
C ALA A 469 -14.13 26.41 1.70
N PRO A 470 -13.40 27.27 0.97
CA PRO A 470 -12.20 27.89 1.52
C PRO A 470 -12.56 28.58 2.84
N ALA A 471 -11.79 28.31 3.89
CA ALA A 471 -11.92 29.06 5.13
C ALA A 471 -11.63 30.54 4.85
N THR A 472 -12.60 31.40 5.14
CA THR A 472 -12.42 32.84 5.28
C THR A 472 -11.55 33.08 6.52
N ALA A 473 -10.63 34.05 6.44
CA ALA A 473 -9.71 34.33 7.55
C ALA A 473 -10.51 34.66 8.82
N GLY A 474 -10.45 33.79 9.84
CA GLY A 474 -11.14 33.96 11.12
C GLY A 474 -12.42 33.15 11.31
N GLU A 475 -12.89 32.37 10.33
CA GLU A 475 -14.13 31.57 10.40
C GLU A 475 -13.90 30.04 10.26
N ASP A 476 -12.67 29.54 10.47
CA ASP A 476 -12.46 28.09 10.61
C ASP A 476 -12.87 27.68 12.02
N ASP A 477 -14.12 27.25 12.20
CA ASP A 477 -14.59 26.62 13.44
C ASP A 477 -13.86 25.30 13.73
N GLY A 478 -13.06 24.83 12.76
CA GLY A 478 -12.14 23.70 12.87
C GLY A 478 -12.81 22.35 12.65
N TYR A 479 -14.13 22.31 12.48
CA TYR A 479 -14.88 21.07 12.40
C TYR A 479 -15.56 20.88 11.05
N TYR A 480 -15.26 19.77 10.41
CA TYR A 480 -15.82 19.43 9.12
C TYR A 480 -16.56 18.11 9.21
N TRP A 481 -17.70 18.01 8.55
CA TRP A 481 -18.47 16.78 8.57
C TRP A 481 -19.11 16.50 7.23
N ILE A 482 -19.31 15.21 6.97
CA ILE A 482 -20.15 14.67 5.90
C ILE A 482 -21.25 13.84 6.57
N GLU A 483 -22.50 14.10 6.20
CA GLU A 483 -23.68 13.38 6.67
C GLU A 483 -24.36 12.70 5.49
N LEU A 484 -24.62 11.41 5.62
CA LEU A 484 -25.43 10.62 4.71
C LEU A 484 -26.80 10.41 5.33
N ARG A 485 -27.84 10.77 4.59
CA ARG A 485 -29.25 10.47 4.92
C ARG A 485 -29.74 9.41 3.97
N ARG A 486 -30.03 8.25 4.54
CA ARG A 486 -30.29 7.03 3.79
C ARG A 486 -31.79 6.92 3.49
N PRO A 487 -32.19 6.50 2.28
CA PRO A 487 -33.60 6.30 1.96
C PRO A 487 -34.23 5.11 2.69
N GLY A 488 -33.43 4.23 3.32
CA GLY A 488 -33.93 3.07 4.04
C GLY A 488 -33.02 2.59 5.17
N ALA A 489 -33.62 1.93 6.17
CA ALA A 489 -32.96 1.45 7.39
C ALA A 489 -32.28 0.07 7.22
N ARG A 490 -31.75 -0.25 6.03
CA ARG A 490 -31.02 -1.52 5.85
C ARG A 490 -29.85 -1.60 6.82
N ALA A 491 -29.71 -2.74 7.48
CA ALA A 491 -28.62 -3.03 8.39
C ALA A 491 -27.25 -2.87 7.72
N PHE A 492 -26.31 -2.24 8.41
CA PHE A 492 -24.87 -2.26 8.09
C PHE A 492 -24.06 -2.46 9.37
N ASN A 493 -22.84 -2.94 9.24
CA ASN A 493 -21.90 -3.13 10.37
C ASN A 493 -20.46 -2.79 9.97
N VAL A 494 -20.24 -2.26 8.76
CA VAL A 494 -18.95 -1.74 8.31
C VAL A 494 -19.14 -0.35 7.72
N VAL A 495 -18.31 0.60 8.14
CA VAL A 495 -18.23 1.95 7.56
C VAL A 495 -16.89 2.11 6.85
N ARG A 496 -16.94 2.49 5.57
CA ARG A 496 -15.77 2.80 4.73
C ARG A 496 -15.62 4.31 4.61
N ILE A 497 -14.41 4.82 4.79
CA ILE A 497 -14.04 6.22 4.55
C ILE A 497 -12.81 6.24 3.65
N GLN A 498 -12.79 7.07 2.62
CA GLN A 498 -11.64 7.21 1.71
C GLN A 498 -11.31 8.68 1.49
N GLU A 499 -10.02 9.03 1.57
CA GLU A 499 -9.53 10.34 1.15
C GLU A 499 -9.20 10.35 -0.35
N HIS A 500 -9.27 11.53 -0.97
CA HIS A 500 -8.70 11.77 -2.29
C HIS A 500 -7.17 11.96 -2.18
N VAL A 501 -6.45 10.87 -1.92
CA VAL A 501 -5.00 10.87 -1.63
C VAL A 501 -4.11 11.36 -2.76
N ALA A 502 -4.64 11.49 -3.99
CA ALA A 502 -3.91 12.09 -5.11
C ALA A 502 -3.49 13.56 -4.82
N LEU A 503 -4.15 14.22 -3.87
CA LEU A 503 -3.80 15.55 -3.36
C LEU A 503 -3.25 15.52 -1.92
N GLY A 504 -2.71 14.38 -1.49
CA GLY A 504 -2.09 14.17 -0.19
C GLY A 504 -3.03 13.61 0.88
N GLN A 505 -2.45 13.01 1.91
CA GLN A 505 -3.16 12.49 3.08
C GLN A 505 -3.34 13.60 4.12
N ARG A 506 -4.57 13.77 4.65
CA ARG A 506 -4.93 14.96 5.43
C ARG A 506 -5.54 14.64 6.78
N VAL A 507 -6.41 13.65 6.87
CA VAL A 507 -7.16 13.37 8.10
C VAL A 507 -6.23 12.81 9.18
N GLU A 508 -6.17 13.49 10.33
CA GLU A 508 -5.39 13.07 11.51
C GLU A 508 -6.28 12.41 12.57
N ARG A 509 -7.55 12.79 12.64
CA ARG A 509 -8.54 12.22 13.54
C ARG A 509 -9.96 12.39 13.00
N HIS A 510 -10.78 11.37 13.19
CA HIS A 510 -12.17 11.35 12.77
C HIS A 510 -13.05 10.52 13.73
N ALA A 511 -14.35 10.80 13.70
CA ALA A 511 -15.36 10.05 14.42
C ALA A 511 -16.57 9.78 13.53
N VAL A 512 -17.23 8.65 13.75
CA VAL A 512 -18.43 8.22 13.02
C VAL A 512 -19.59 8.13 13.99
N TYR A 513 -20.69 8.77 13.61
CA TYR A 513 -21.94 8.80 14.35
C TYR A 513 -23.05 8.18 13.51
N VAL A 514 -23.96 7.46 14.15
CA VAL A 514 -25.19 6.96 13.54
C VAL A 514 -26.37 7.43 14.37
N ASP A 515 -27.31 8.13 13.72
CA ASP A 515 -28.46 8.78 14.36
C ASP A 515 -28.07 9.60 15.62
N GLY A 516 -26.90 10.25 15.57
CA GLY A 516 -26.36 11.07 16.65
C GLY A 516 -25.57 10.32 17.73
N ALA A 517 -25.55 8.98 17.73
CA ALA A 517 -24.74 8.19 18.66
C ALA A 517 -23.36 7.87 18.07
N PRO A 518 -22.25 8.02 18.83
CA PRO A 518 -20.93 7.63 18.34
C PRO A 518 -20.83 6.11 18.19
N VAL A 519 -20.36 5.63 17.04
CA VAL A 519 -20.23 4.19 16.76
C VAL A 519 -18.79 3.77 16.45
N ALA A 520 -17.94 4.69 16.00
CA ALA A 520 -16.52 4.44 15.75
C ALA A 520 -15.71 5.75 15.83
N ASN A 521 -14.42 5.63 16.07
CA ASN A 521 -13.46 6.72 15.92
C ASN A 521 -12.12 6.17 15.41
N GLY A 522 -11.26 7.06 14.92
CA GLY A 522 -9.95 6.68 14.43
C GLY A 522 -9.05 7.88 14.20
N THR A 523 -7.79 7.62 13.90
CA THR A 523 -6.80 8.63 13.54
C THR A 523 -6.84 8.88 12.03
N THR A 524 -5.89 8.30 11.29
CA THR A 524 -5.73 8.44 9.85
C THR A 524 -6.83 7.74 9.07
N VAL A 525 -7.14 8.29 7.88
CA VAL A 525 -7.97 7.61 6.87
C VAL A 525 -7.10 7.10 5.73
N GLY A 526 -6.42 7.99 5.01
CA GLY A 526 -5.63 7.64 3.83
C GLY A 526 -6.48 7.15 2.66
N HIS A 527 -5.94 6.22 1.87
CA HIS A 527 -6.62 5.62 0.73
C HIS A 527 -7.92 4.94 1.12
N LYS A 528 -7.92 4.23 2.25
CA LYS A 528 -9.10 3.55 2.79
C LYS A 528 -8.98 3.29 4.28
N ARG A 529 -10.06 3.60 4.99
CA ARG A 529 -10.33 3.20 6.38
C ARG A 529 -11.62 2.38 6.44
N LEU A 530 -11.56 1.23 7.11
CA LEU A 530 -12.72 0.39 7.40
C LEU A 530 -12.92 0.30 8.91
N HIS A 531 -14.12 0.63 9.37
CA HIS A 531 -14.55 0.43 10.75
C HIS A 531 -15.56 -0.70 10.81
N ARG A 532 -15.19 -1.82 11.45
CA ARG A 532 -16.16 -2.84 11.88
C ARG A 532 -16.85 -2.33 13.14
N LEU A 533 -18.17 -2.21 13.11
CA LEU A 533 -18.94 -1.67 14.22
C LEU A 533 -19.18 -2.74 15.29
N PRO A 534 -19.09 -2.40 16.59
CA PRO A 534 -19.21 -3.35 17.69
C PRO A 534 -20.62 -3.92 17.89
N SER A 535 -21.66 -3.24 17.39
CA SER A 535 -23.03 -3.79 17.36
C SER A 535 -23.25 -4.52 16.04
N ALA A 536 -23.67 -5.80 16.10
CA ALA A 536 -23.76 -6.70 14.95
C ALA A 536 -24.62 -6.17 13.78
N VAL A 537 -25.53 -5.24 14.06
CA VAL A 537 -26.40 -4.59 13.08
C VAL A 537 -26.71 -3.16 13.54
N VAL A 538 -26.41 -2.17 12.69
CA VAL A 538 -26.91 -0.80 12.84
C VAL A 538 -27.90 -0.50 11.71
N ALA A 539 -29.14 -0.15 12.05
CA ALA A 539 -30.22 0.16 11.10
C ALA A 539 -30.48 1.68 11.01
N GLY A 540 -29.45 2.49 11.27
CA GLY A 540 -29.63 3.93 11.37
C GLY A 540 -29.85 4.61 10.03
N THR A 541 -30.54 5.75 10.08
CA THR A 541 -30.96 6.52 8.89
C THR A 541 -29.98 7.62 8.54
N THR A 542 -29.27 8.15 9.54
CA THR A 542 -28.28 9.20 9.40
C THR A 542 -26.92 8.67 9.80
N VAL A 543 -25.93 8.77 8.92
CA VAL A 543 -24.53 8.45 9.24
C VAL A 543 -23.68 9.69 9.03
N ARG A 544 -22.98 10.13 10.07
CA ARG A 544 -22.15 11.34 10.00
C ARG A 544 -20.69 11.01 10.31
N VAL A 545 -19.80 11.41 9.42
CA VAL A 545 -18.35 11.37 9.61
C VAL A 545 -17.88 12.78 9.98
N TRP A 546 -17.32 12.93 11.18
CA TRP A 546 -16.66 14.15 11.64
C TRP A 546 -15.16 14.05 11.44
N ILE A 547 -14.55 15.11 10.90
CA ILE A 547 -13.11 15.29 10.81
C ILE A 547 -12.69 16.27 11.91
N GLU A 548 -11.98 15.75 12.91
CA GLU A 548 -11.67 16.47 14.15
C GLU A 548 -10.25 17.05 14.17
N ALA A 549 -9.35 16.51 13.35
CA ALA A 549 -8.00 17.01 13.17
C ALA A 549 -7.49 16.67 11.76
N ARG A 550 -6.67 17.56 11.18
CA ARG A 550 -6.31 17.53 9.75
C ARG A 550 -5.11 18.42 9.41
N ARG A 551 -4.31 18.00 8.42
CA ARG A 551 -3.16 18.74 7.85
C ARG A 551 -3.52 19.81 6.79
N GLY A 552 -4.80 19.91 6.44
CA GLY A 552 -5.35 20.84 5.43
C GLY A 552 -6.80 20.45 5.09
N PRO A 553 -7.56 21.25 4.31
CA PRO A 553 -8.99 21.00 4.05
C PRO A 553 -9.25 19.53 3.67
N PRO A 554 -10.11 18.78 4.38
CA PRO A 554 -10.31 17.35 4.13
C PRO A 554 -10.89 17.14 2.73
N LEU A 555 -10.42 16.09 2.07
CA LEU A 555 -10.92 15.66 0.77
C LEU A 555 -11.37 14.22 0.89
N LEU A 556 -12.68 13.99 0.88
CA LEU A 556 -13.23 12.63 0.94
C LEU A 556 -13.74 12.23 -0.43
N SER A 557 -13.22 11.15 -0.98
CA SER A 557 -13.68 10.58 -2.25
C SER A 557 -14.84 9.61 -2.05
N ALA A 558 -14.92 8.94 -0.89
CA ALA A 558 -16.02 8.03 -0.62
C ALA A 558 -16.36 7.92 0.88
N VAL A 559 -17.65 7.78 1.18
CA VAL A 559 -18.16 7.26 2.45
C VAL A 559 -19.15 6.14 2.11
N GLY A 560 -18.80 4.90 2.46
CA GLY A 560 -19.59 3.72 2.13
C GLY A 560 -20.10 2.99 3.37
N LEU A 561 -21.23 2.29 3.21
CA LEU A 561 -21.84 1.48 4.26
C LEU A 561 -21.97 0.05 3.76
N HIS A 562 -21.45 -0.91 4.51
CA HIS A 562 -21.39 -2.30 4.09
C HIS A 562 -21.86 -3.24 5.19
N TYR A 563 -22.27 -4.44 4.79
CA TYR A 563 -22.69 -5.49 5.70
C TYR A 563 -21.76 -6.69 5.57
N ASP A 564 -21.05 -6.99 6.65
CA ASP A 564 -20.22 -8.15 6.82
C ASP A 564 -21.03 -9.27 7.50
N PRO A 565 -21.51 -10.28 6.73
CA PRO A 565 -22.27 -11.39 7.28
C PRO A 565 -21.38 -12.38 8.06
N PHE A 566 -20.06 -12.28 7.94
CA PHE A 566 -19.11 -13.18 8.60
C PHE A 566 -18.74 -12.71 10.01
N ALA A 567 -19.06 -11.46 10.37
CA ALA A 567 -18.81 -10.88 11.70
C ALA A 567 -19.61 -11.57 12.83
N ALA A 568 -20.70 -12.27 12.53
CA ALA A 568 -21.58 -12.89 13.53
C ALA A 568 -21.20 -14.33 13.91
N ALA A 569 -20.25 -14.97 13.21
CA ALA A 569 -19.93 -16.38 13.40
C ALA A 569 -19.05 -16.67 14.65
N ASP A 570 -18.49 -15.66 15.31
CA ASP A 570 -17.60 -15.82 16.48
C ASP A 570 -18.34 -15.76 17.84
N THR A 571 -19.68 -15.80 17.85
CA THR A 571 -20.50 -15.74 19.08
C THR A 571 -21.54 -16.85 19.23
N MET A 572 -21.41 -17.97 18.49
CA MET A 572 -22.19 -19.20 18.76
C MET A 572 -21.32 -20.35 19.23
#